data_AF-A0A2N7DAG2-F1
#
_entry.id   AF-A0A2N7DAG2-F1
#
_cell.length_a   1.000
_cell.length_b   1.000
_cell.length_c   1.000
_cell.angle_alpha   90.00
_cell.angle_beta   90.00
_cell.angle_gamma   90.00
#
_symmetry.space_group_name_H-M   'P 1'
#
loop_
_entity.id
_entity.type
_entity.pdbx_description
1 polymer ?
#
loop_
_entity_poly.entity_id
_entity_poly.type
_entity_poly.pdbx_seq_one_letter_code
_entity_poly.pdbx_strand_id
1 'polypeptide(L)'
;MATQPQVSLGYQTYYIDKKTRFWGKDNGQLLLGESGVINVAKSSPYLSREGWNDKAEGDSRVLLHQGGLFFNMTTLPSSHHLHVSMTLDRAITEPVYASLNGGIRVELHPRSTNTLEGAVVLTSHDMKEPLQHLEFETPASLSVTQIKLLAQPITHALGSR
;
A
#
# COMPACT_ATOMS: atom_id res chain seq x y z
N MET A 1 28.53 18.52 7.50
CA MET A 1 27.56 18.13 6.46
C MET A 1 27.45 16.62 6.52
N ALA A 2 26.29 16.06 6.88
CA ALA A 2 26.11 14.61 6.88
C ALA A 2 25.78 14.18 5.45
N THR A 3 26.73 13.53 4.78
CA THR A 3 26.50 12.87 3.50
C THR A 3 25.54 11.71 3.75
N GLN A 4 24.31 11.80 3.24
CA GLN A 4 23.37 10.68 3.31
C GLN A 4 24.01 9.46 2.64
N PRO A 5 24.04 8.27 3.27
CA PRO A 5 24.59 7.10 2.63
C PRO A 5 23.72 6.78 1.41
N GLN A 6 24.32 6.86 0.21
CA GLN A 6 23.70 6.29 -0.98
C GLN A 6 23.66 4.78 -0.79
N VAL A 7 22.54 4.28 -0.27
CA VAL A 7 22.25 2.85 -0.25
C VAL A 7 22.29 2.38 -1.70
N SER A 8 23.23 1.50 -2.02
CA SER A 8 23.40 0.99 -3.37
C SER A 8 22.12 0.26 -3.80
N LEU A 9 21.78 0.34 -5.09
CA LEU A 9 20.64 -0.37 -5.67
C LEU A 9 20.62 -1.85 -5.25
N GLY A 10 21.79 -2.50 -5.18
CA GLY A 10 21.92 -3.88 -4.72
C GLY A 10 21.49 -4.12 -3.26
N TYR A 11 21.75 -3.17 -2.35
CA TYR A 11 21.29 -3.26 -0.96
C TYR A 11 19.75 -3.12 -0.87
N GLN A 12 19.17 -2.23 -1.66
CA GLN A 12 17.71 -2.05 -1.73
C GLN A 12 17.04 -3.33 -2.27
N THR A 13 17.57 -3.89 -3.36
CA THR A 13 17.08 -5.12 -3.98
C THR A 13 17.16 -6.32 -3.03
N TYR A 14 18.25 -6.48 -2.25
CA TYR A 14 18.36 -7.52 -1.21
C TYR A 14 17.35 -7.36 -0.07
N TYR A 15 17.10 -6.12 0.37
CA TYR A 15 16.16 -5.85 1.46
C TYR A 15 14.71 -6.07 1.04
N ILE A 16 14.38 -5.68 -0.20
CA ILE A 16 13.09 -5.92 -0.84
C ILE A 16 12.81 -7.43 -0.93
N ASP A 17 13.77 -8.25 -1.38
CA ASP A 17 13.62 -9.72 -1.51
C ASP A 17 13.20 -10.40 -0.19
N LYS A 18 13.77 -9.88 0.90
CA LYS A 18 13.53 -10.40 2.25
C LYS A 18 12.18 -9.97 2.82
N LYS A 19 11.62 -8.86 2.34
CA LYS A 19 10.41 -8.26 2.89
C LYS A 19 9.18 -8.46 2.03
N THR A 20 9.32 -8.70 0.73
CA THR A 20 8.20 -8.90 -0.18
C THR A 20 7.87 -10.38 -0.36
N ARG A 21 6.58 -10.66 -0.60
CA ARG A 21 6.07 -12.02 -0.82
C ARG A 21 6.56 -12.59 -2.15
N PHE A 22 6.64 -11.74 -3.15
CA PHE A 22 6.99 -12.09 -4.52
C PHE A 22 8.18 -11.26 -4.99
N TRP A 23 9.11 -11.92 -5.67
CA TRP A 23 10.23 -11.24 -6.29
C TRP A 23 9.79 -10.53 -7.57
N GLY A 24 9.98 -9.21 -7.64
CA GLY A 24 9.69 -8.43 -8.82
C GLY A 24 10.85 -8.44 -9.81
N LYS A 25 11.04 -9.54 -10.58
CA LYS A 25 12.09 -9.57 -11.63
C LYS A 25 12.01 -8.36 -12.57
N ASP A 26 10.79 -7.92 -12.88
CA ASP A 26 10.52 -6.83 -13.83
C ASP A 26 10.30 -5.47 -13.15
N ASN A 27 10.17 -5.43 -11.81
CA ASN A 27 10.03 -4.19 -11.02
C ASN A 27 10.81 -4.30 -9.70
N GLY A 28 12.14 -4.34 -9.80
CA GLY A 28 13.04 -4.44 -8.64
C GLY A 28 13.12 -3.16 -7.78
N GLN A 29 12.48 -2.07 -8.22
CA GLN A 29 12.43 -0.79 -7.51
C GLN A 29 11.07 -0.52 -6.83
N LEU A 30 10.08 -1.40 -7.06
CA LEU A 30 8.72 -1.29 -6.53
C LEU A 30 8.05 0.06 -6.80
N LEU A 31 8.31 0.67 -7.96
CA LEU A 31 7.67 1.93 -8.33
C LEU A 31 6.16 1.69 -8.50
N LEU A 32 5.32 2.54 -7.89
CA LEU A 32 3.88 2.52 -8.17
C LEU A 32 3.62 2.93 -9.62
N GLY A 33 2.78 2.16 -10.33
CA GLY A 33 2.28 2.58 -11.64
C GLY A 33 1.38 3.80 -11.53
N GLU A 34 1.17 4.51 -12.64
CA GLU A 34 0.39 5.76 -12.68
C GLU A 34 -1.05 5.63 -12.13
N SER A 35 -1.68 4.47 -12.31
CA SER A 35 -3.02 4.20 -11.77
C SER A 35 -3.05 4.02 -10.26
N GLY A 36 -1.89 3.70 -9.65
CA GLY A 36 -1.75 3.34 -8.25
C GLY A 36 -2.47 2.04 -7.86
N VAL A 37 -2.97 1.28 -8.84
CA VAL A 37 -3.77 0.08 -8.59
C VAL A 37 -2.88 -1.15 -8.43
N ILE A 38 -3.05 -1.84 -7.30
CA ILE A 38 -2.41 -3.10 -6.98
C ILE A 38 -3.51 -4.17 -6.86
N ASN A 39 -3.54 -5.09 -7.82
CA ASN A 39 -4.37 -6.28 -7.73
C ASN A 39 -3.66 -7.32 -6.85
N VAL A 40 -4.25 -7.65 -5.71
CA VAL A 40 -3.61 -8.54 -4.72
C VAL A 40 -3.79 -10.02 -5.02
N ALA A 41 -4.71 -10.39 -5.92
CA ALA A 41 -4.86 -11.77 -6.37
C ALA A 41 -3.65 -12.21 -7.22
N LYS A 42 -3.07 -11.29 -7.98
CA LYS A 42 -1.84 -11.53 -8.73
C LYS A 42 -0.63 -11.61 -7.80
N SER A 43 0.33 -12.47 -8.16
CA SER A 43 1.65 -12.49 -7.52
C SER A 43 2.34 -11.15 -7.77
N SER A 44 2.30 -10.29 -6.75
CA SER A 44 2.65 -8.88 -6.85
C SER A 44 3.82 -8.58 -5.91
N PRO A 45 4.90 -7.95 -6.41
CA PRO A 45 6.07 -7.68 -5.58
C PRO A 45 5.81 -6.60 -4.53
N TYR A 46 4.67 -5.91 -4.59
CA TYR A 46 4.26 -4.96 -3.56
C TYR A 46 3.80 -5.63 -2.26
N LEU A 47 3.30 -6.88 -2.30
CA LEU A 47 2.75 -7.52 -1.10
C LEU A 47 3.86 -7.83 -0.08
N SER A 48 3.67 -7.47 1.18
CA SER A 48 4.55 -7.89 2.27
C SER A 48 4.59 -9.42 2.38
N ARG A 49 5.72 -9.97 2.81
CA ARG A 49 5.86 -11.41 3.00
C ARG A 49 4.91 -11.92 4.08
N GLU A 50 4.80 -11.18 5.18
CA GLU A 50 3.93 -11.51 6.31
C GLU A 50 2.52 -10.93 6.10
N GLY A 51 1.52 -11.57 6.70
CA GLY A 51 0.14 -11.10 6.71
C GLY A 51 -0.75 -11.57 5.57
N TRP A 52 -0.17 -11.76 4.38
CA TRP A 52 -0.89 -12.23 3.20
C TRP A 52 -0.81 -13.76 3.04
N ASN A 53 -1.94 -14.38 2.69
CA ASN A 53 -1.95 -15.79 2.28
C ASN A 53 -1.07 -16.02 1.04
N ASP A 54 -0.44 -17.20 1.01
CA ASP A 54 0.45 -17.66 -0.05
C ASP A 54 -0.21 -17.67 -1.44
N LYS A 55 -1.45 -18.14 -1.47
CA LYS A 55 -2.25 -18.31 -2.68
C LYS A 55 -3.46 -17.38 -2.63
N ALA A 56 -3.83 -16.89 -3.81
CA ALA A 56 -5.11 -16.23 -4.00
C ALA A 56 -6.24 -17.27 -3.96
N GLU A 57 -7.42 -16.82 -3.56
CA GLU A 57 -8.68 -17.55 -3.59
C GLU A 57 -9.59 -16.84 -4.61
N GLY A 58 -9.59 -17.34 -5.85
CA GLY A 58 -10.24 -16.65 -6.97
C GLY A 58 -9.60 -15.29 -7.25
N ASP A 59 -10.42 -14.23 -7.28
CA ASP A 59 -10.00 -12.84 -7.52
C ASP A 59 -9.58 -12.09 -6.25
N SER A 60 -9.39 -12.82 -5.15
CA SER A 60 -9.06 -12.27 -3.84
C SER A 60 -7.84 -12.91 -3.20
N ARG A 61 -7.24 -12.23 -2.23
CA ARG A 61 -6.21 -12.77 -1.36
C ARG A 61 -6.49 -12.37 0.07
N VAL A 62 -6.37 -13.33 0.98
CA VAL A 62 -6.62 -13.09 2.40
C VAL A 62 -5.47 -12.32 3.05
N LEU A 63 -5.81 -11.24 3.73
CA LEU A 63 -4.99 -10.55 4.73
C LEU A 63 -5.43 -11.05 6.11
N LEU A 64 -4.56 -11.69 6.87
CA LEU A 64 -4.96 -12.41 8.10
C LEU A 64 -5.35 -11.50 9.26
N HIS A 65 -4.48 -10.55 9.65
CA HIS A 65 -4.73 -9.59 10.74
C HIS A 65 -3.88 -8.34 10.59
N GLN A 66 -2.60 -8.55 10.28
CA GLN A 66 -1.65 -7.49 10.00
C GLN A 66 -0.85 -7.87 8.77
N GLY A 67 -0.57 -6.91 7.90
CA GLY A 67 0.24 -7.07 6.70
C GLY A 67 0.39 -5.73 6.01
N GLY A 68 0.94 -5.70 4.81
CA GLY A 68 1.20 -4.42 4.18
C GLY A 68 1.62 -4.49 2.73
N LEU A 69 1.99 -3.32 2.23
CA LEU A 69 2.54 -3.11 0.91
C LEU A 69 3.88 -2.39 1.00
N PHE A 70 4.85 -2.83 0.22
CA PHE A 70 6.09 -2.12 -0.03
C PHE A 70 6.03 -1.44 -1.38
N PHE A 71 6.37 -0.17 -1.44
CA PHE A 71 6.40 0.57 -2.71
C PHE A 71 7.35 1.75 -2.64
N ASN A 72 7.74 2.25 -3.79
CA ASN A 72 8.53 3.46 -3.94
C ASN A 72 7.68 4.54 -4.64
N MET A 73 7.85 5.78 -4.19
CA MET A 73 7.22 6.96 -4.77
C MET A 73 8.26 7.68 -5.64
N THR A 74 8.10 7.63 -6.96
CA THR A 74 9.01 8.33 -7.90
C THR A 74 8.88 9.84 -7.80
N THR A 75 7.72 10.34 -7.38
CA THR A 75 7.44 11.76 -7.19
C THR A 75 6.78 11.98 -5.83
N LEU A 76 7.29 12.97 -5.10
CA LEU A 76 6.67 13.41 -3.87
C LEU A 76 5.28 13.97 -4.18
N PRO A 77 4.23 13.45 -3.53
CA PRO A 77 2.90 14.00 -3.71
C PRO A 77 2.83 15.44 -3.22
N SER A 78 2.18 16.30 -4.01
CA SER A 78 1.95 17.70 -3.64
C SER A 78 1.01 17.82 -2.45
N SER A 79 0.10 16.86 -2.29
CA SER A 79 -0.67 16.65 -1.07
C SER A 79 0.19 15.88 -0.07
N HIS A 80 0.32 16.36 1.16
CA HIS A 80 0.99 15.63 2.26
C HIS A 80 0.15 14.42 2.75
N HIS A 81 -0.60 13.80 1.85
CA HIS A 81 -1.52 12.71 2.09
C HIS A 81 -1.38 11.69 0.97
N LEU A 82 -1.36 10.42 1.36
CA LEU A 82 -1.52 9.28 0.48
C LEU A 82 -2.94 8.73 0.70
N HIS A 83 -3.78 8.83 -0.33
CA HIS A 83 -5.10 8.24 -0.30
C HIS A 83 -5.00 6.74 -0.52
N VAL A 84 -5.63 5.99 0.37
CA VAL A 84 -5.67 4.53 0.36
C VAL A 84 -7.11 4.10 0.15
N SER A 85 -7.33 3.25 -0.85
CA SER A 85 -8.64 2.62 -1.11
C SER A 85 -8.45 1.11 -1.16
N MET A 86 -9.15 0.38 -0.31
CA MET A 86 -9.11 -1.07 -0.22
C MET A 86 -10.46 -1.63 -0.66
N THR A 87 -10.45 -2.50 -1.67
CA THR A 87 -11.64 -3.21 -2.14
C THR A 87 -11.61 -4.64 -1.62
N LEU A 88 -12.72 -5.05 -1.04
CA LEU A 88 -12.93 -6.35 -0.44
C LEU A 88 -13.81 -7.22 -1.35
N ASP A 89 -13.65 -8.53 -1.24
CA ASP A 89 -14.55 -9.50 -1.88
C ASP A 89 -15.96 -9.48 -1.22
N ARG A 90 -15.99 -9.17 0.07
CA ARG A 90 -17.21 -9.08 0.89
C ARG A 90 -17.15 -7.91 1.86
N ALA A 91 -18.32 -7.38 2.21
CA ALA A 91 -18.46 -6.38 3.25
C ALA A 91 -17.97 -6.92 4.60
N ILE A 92 -17.49 -6.01 5.44
CA ILE A 92 -17.03 -6.28 6.81
C ILE A 92 -17.63 -5.27 7.77
N THR A 93 -17.56 -5.57 9.06
CA THR A 93 -17.96 -4.64 10.13
C THR A 93 -16.78 -4.21 11.00
N GLU A 94 -15.68 -4.94 10.89
CA GLU A 94 -14.46 -4.76 11.65
C GLU A 94 -13.71 -3.51 11.17
N PRO A 95 -13.14 -2.73 12.09
CA PRO A 95 -12.36 -1.57 11.71
C PRO A 95 -11.03 -2.01 11.09
N VAL A 96 -10.67 -1.36 9.99
CA VAL A 96 -9.40 -1.56 9.30
C VAL A 96 -8.60 -0.29 9.42
N TYR A 97 -7.33 -0.42 9.77
CA TYR A 97 -6.46 0.72 9.96
C TYR A 97 -5.28 0.65 9.01
N ALA A 98 -4.81 1.82 8.59
CA ALA A 98 -3.63 1.99 7.77
C ALA A 98 -2.63 2.91 8.45
N SER A 99 -1.34 2.61 8.32
CA SER A 99 -0.24 3.49 8.74
C SER A 99 0.90 3.40 7.72
N LEU A 100 1.68 4.48 7.60
CA LEU A 100 2.84 4.50 6.71
C LEU A 100 4.12 4.54 7.54
N ASN A 101 5.05 3.62 7.28
CA ASN A 101 6.36 3.51 7.94
C ASN A 101 6.28 3.53 9.48
N GLY A 102 5.26 2.86 10.06
CA GLY A 102 5.01 2.87 11.51
C GLY A 102 4.53 4.22 12.07
N GLY A 103 4.06 5.12 11.20
CA GLY A 103 3.52 6.43 11.56
C GLY A 103 2.12 6.39 12.16
N ILE A 104 1.41 7.52 12.08
CA ILE A 104 0.06 7.66 12.65
C ILE A 104 -0.89 6.68 11.97
N ARG A 105 -1.59 5.91 12.81
CA ARG A 105 -2.64 4.99 12.41
C ARG A 105 -3.91 5.75 12.06
N VAL A 106 -4.47 5.48 10.89
CA VAL A 106 -5.70 6.06 10.36
C VAL A 106 -6.71 4.96 10.10
N GLU A 107 -7.96 5.13 10.53
CA GLU A 107 -9.03 4.20 10.22
C GLU A 107 -9.50 4.38 8.77
N LEU A 108 -9.68 3.27 8.05
CA LEU A 108 -10.28 3.25 6.71
C LEU A 108 -11.79 3.14 6.86
N HIS A 109 -12.51 4.15 6.40
CA HIS A 109 -13.96 4.22 6.53
C HIS A 109 -14.67 3.68 5.29
N PRO A 110 -15.84 3.03 5.44
CA PRO A 110 -16.63 2.58 4.31
C PRO A 110 -17.02 3.73 3.38
N ARG A 111 -16.65 3.61 2.09
CA ARG A 111 -17.14 4.47 1.01
C ARG A 111 -18.28 3.80 0.22
N SER A 112 -18.21 2.48 0.10
CA SER A 112 -19.24 1.64 -0.54
C SER A 112 -19.35 0.32 0.24
N THR A 113 -20.29 -0.55 -0.15
CA THR A 113 -20.53 -1.85 0.50
C THR A 113 -19.25 -2.67 0.71
N ASN A 114 -18.33 -2.65 -0.27
CA ASN A 114 -17.10 -3.46 -0.24
C ASN A 114 -15.83 -2.61 -0.39
N THR A 115 -15.89 -1.30 -0.13
CA THR A 115 -14.73 -0.41 -0.29
C THR A 115 -14.52 0.43 0.95
N LEU A 116 -13.30 0.39 1.46
CA LEU A 116 -12.82 1.22 2.57
C LEU A 116 -11.83 2.25 2.06
N GLU A 117 -11.89 3.48 2.56
CA GLU A 117 -10.98 4.55 2.18
C GLU A 117 -10.47 5.36 3.37
N GLY A 118 -9.26 5.88 3.23
CA GLY A 118 -8.64 6.78 4.20
C GLY A 118 -7.49 7.54 3.58
N ALA A 119 -6.94 8.48 4.33
CA ALA A 119 -5.78 9.26 3.91
C ALA A 119 -4.71 9.20 5.01
N VAL A 120 -3.58 8.55 4.72
CA VAL A 120 -2.43 8.55 5.64
C VAL A 120 -1.60 9.81 5.40
N VAL A 121 -1.12 10.42 6.47
CA VAL A 121 -0.31 11.65 6.40
C VAL A 121 1.12 11.28 6.05
N LEU A 122 1.70 12.03 5.11
CA LEU A 122 3.09 11.89 4.68
C LEU A 122 3.94 12.89 5.45
N THR A 123 4.94 12.38 6.17
CA THR A 123 5.89 13.20 6.91
C THR A 123 7.14 13.49 6.06
N SER A 124 7.90 14.51 6.46
CA SER A 124 9.20 14.79 5.83
C SER A 124 10.23 13.65 5.94
N HIS A 125 10.01 12.71 6.87
CA HIS A 125 10.81 11.50 6.98
C HIS A 125 10.42 10.49 5.90
N ASP A 126 9.13 10.22 5.74
CA ASP A 126 8.59 9.32 4.71
C ASP A 126 9.05 9.75 3.31
N MET A 127 9.06 11.06 3.07
CA MET A 127 9.51 11.65 1.81
C MET A 127 11.01 11.45 1.50
N LYS A 128 11.81 11.00 2.47
CA LYS A 128 13.25 10.71 2.29
C LYS A 128 13.54 9.22 2.22
N GLU A 129 12.57 8.37 2.57
CA GLU A 129 12.73 6.93 2.54
C GLU A 129 12.60 6.41 1.09
N PRO A 130 13.59 5.63 0.60
CA PRO A 130 13.55 5.10 -0.76
C PRO A 130 12.50 3.99 -0.93
N LEU A 131 12.02 3.43 0.18
CA LEU A 131 11.01 2.39 0.19
C LEU A 131 10.02 2.67 1.33
N GLN A 132 8.75 2.72 0.96
CA GLN A 132 7.64 2.94 1.84
C GLN A 132 7.03 1.61 2.25
N HIS A 133 6.55 1.53 3.48
CA HIS A 133 5.76 0.42 4.00
C HIS A 133 4.39 0.93 4.44
N LEU A 134 3.36 0.60 3.68
CA LEU A 134 1.97 0.84 4.09
C LEU A 134 1.47 -0.40 4.82
N GLU A 135 1.20 -0.26 6.10
CA GLU A 135 0.75 -1.31 7.00
C GLU A 135 -0.76 -1.25 7.13
N PHE A 136 -1.38 -2.42 7.19
CA PHE A 136 -2.80 -2.63 7.44
C PHE A 136 -2.96 -3.48 8.69
N GLU A 137 -3.88 -3.07 9.57
CA GLU A 137 -4.21 -3.76 10.81
C GLU A 137 -5.72 -3.91 10.96
N THR A 138 -6.17 -5.09 11.35
CA THR A 138 -7.57 -5.45 11.48
C THR A 138 -7.72 -6.62 12.46
N PRO A 139 -8.78 -6.64 13.29
CA PRO A 139 -9.02 -7.75 14.20
C PRO A 139 -9.44 -9.04 13.47
N ALA A 140 -9.98 -8.95 12.26
CA ALA A 140 -10.43 -10.10 11.47
C ALA A 140 -9.72 -10.18 10.12
N SER A 141 -9.64 -11.41 9.59
CA SER A 141 -9.08 -11.65 8.27
C SER A 141 -9.97 -11.06 7.17
N LEU A 142 -9.33 -10.41 6.20
CA LEU A 142 -9.99 -9.71 5.11
C LEU A 142 -9.71 -10.43 3.80
N SER A 143 -10.76 -10.70 3.03
CA SER A 143 -10.61 -11.12 1.64
C SER A 143 -10.52 -9.87 0.76
N VAL A 144 -9.30 -9.52 0.34
CA VAL A 144 -9.00 -8.29 -0.41
C VAL A 144 -8.85 -8.62 -1.89
N THR A 145 -9.43 -7.80 -2.76
CA THR A 145 -9.31 -7.96 -4.23
C THR A 145 -8.33 -6.95 -4.82
N GLN A 146 -8.33 -5.72 -4.29
CA GLN A 146 -7.55 -4.62 -4.81
C GLN A 146 -7.19 -3.61 -3.74
N ILE A 147 -6.01 -3.02 -3.85
CA ILE A 147 -5.62 -1.81 -3.12
C ILE A 147 -5.23 -0.74 -4.14
N LYS A 148 -5.72 0.49 -3.95
CA LYS A 148 -5.37 1.64 -4.78
C LYS A 148 -4.73 2.72 -3.92
N LEU A 149 -3.57 3.20 -4.36
CA LEU A 149 -2.77 4.22 -3.70
C LEU A 149 -2.71 5.46 -4.59
N LEU A 150 -3.26 6.58 -4.15
CA LEU A 150 -3.25 7.84 -4.90
C LEU A 150 -2.53 8.92 -4.12
N ALA A 151 -1.47 9.44 -4.73
CA ALA A 151 -0.62 10.49 -4.20
C ALA A 151 -1.07 11.90 -4.69
N GLN A 152 -2.28 12.03 -5.22
CA GLN A 152 -2.82 13.31 -5.69
C GLN A 152 -4.18 13.57 -5.04
N PRO A 153 -4.57 14.85 -4.83
CA PRO A 153 -5.91 15.16 -4.38
C PRO A 153 -6.92 14.57 -5.38
N ILE A 154 -7.92 13.87 -4.86
CA ILE A 154 -9.07 13.45 -5.66
C ILE A 154 -9.70 14.73 -6.19
N THR A 155 -9.41 15.07 -7.44
CA THR A 155 -10.16 16.10 -8.13
C THR A 155 -11.54 15.48 -8.33
N HIS A 156 -12.50 15.86 -7.48
CA HIS A 156 -13.89 15.63 -7.81
C HIS A 156 -14.11 16.31 -9.15
N ALA A 157 -14.25 15.52 -10.21
CA ALA A 157 -14.84 16.00 -11.44
C ALA A 157 -16.25 16.47 -11.04
N LEU A 158 -16.40 17.78 -10.89
CA LEU A 158 -17.69 18.44 -10.80
C LEU A 158 -18.38 18.21 -12.14
N GLY A 159 -19.07 17.08 -12.22
CA GLY A 159 -20.20 16.92 -13.13
C GLY A 159 -21.29 17.85 -12.63
N SER A 160 -21.34 19.06 -13.18
CA SER A 160 -22.54 19.89 -13.15
C SER A 160 -22.82 20.34 -14.58
N ARG A 161 -24.05 20.00 -14.96
CA ARG A 161 -24.73 20.11 -16.25
C ARG A 161 -24.68 21.50 -16.86
#